data_AF-A0AAE3GTG9-F1
#
_entry.id   AF-A0AAE3GTG9-F1
#
_cell.length_a   1.000
_cell.length_b   1.000
_cell.length_c   1.000
_cell.angle_alpha   90.00
_cell.angle_beta   90.00
_cell.angle_gamma   90.00
#
_symmetry.space_group_name_H-M   'P 1'
#
loop_
_entity.id
_entity.type
_entity.pdbx_description
1 polymer ?
#
loop_
_entity_poly.entity_id
_entity_poly.type
_entity_poly.pdbx_seq_one_letter_code
_entity_poly.pdbx_strand_id
1 'polypeptide(L)'
;MKPIEENILLSSLTMEIDSIFIQLRKADKIIFNEINCLERSSINRLKSQSLSLVDGKRLKTSIYQMYPHRLLWDEHIIYMLENEGNNLFKLIDEYNEYLNLRQIVQDRQDYTELIQVDNQLAVATRRLGAMFYHLNSHVNLIIVLLGSATIEVEKQQVGVKNGQEYFNNRRIDPCHC
;
A
#
# COMPACT_ATOMS: atom_id res chain seq x y z
N MET A 1 -5.90 17.55 -10.72
CA MET A 1 -6.14 16.77 -11.95
C MET A 1 -7.64 16.69 -12.17
N LYS A 2 -8.14 16.03 -13.23
CA LYS A 2 -9.56 15.63 -13.23
C LYS A 2 -9.75 14.54 -12.15
N PRO A 3 -10.85 14.53 -11.37
CA PRO A 3 -11.08 13.52 -10.32
C PRO A 3 -10.94 12.05 -10.80
N ILE A 4 -11.22 11.81 -12.08
CA ILE A 4 -11.08 10.50 -12.73
C ILE A 4 -9.61 10.05 -12.81
N GLU A 5 -8.69 10.94 -13.16
CA GLU A 5 -7.26 10.62 -13.29
C GLU A 5 -6.65 10.32 -11.90
N GLU A 6 -7.08 11.06 -10.87
CA GLU A 6 -6.67 10.83 -9.48
C GLU A 6 -7.17 9.48 -8.95
N ASN A 7 -8.43 9.12 -9.25
CA ASN A 7 -8.98 7.80 -8.89
C ASN A 7 -8.23 6.64 -9.58
N ILE A 8 -7.86 6.78 -10.85
CA ILE A 8 -7.09 5.76 -11.57
C ILE A 8 -5.72 5.55 -10.94
N LEU A 9 -5.00 6.64 -10.64
CA LEU A 9 -3.71 6.55 -9.95
C LEU A 9 -3.90 5.87 -8.59
N LEU A 10 -4.85 6.31 -7.76
CA LEU A 10 -5.06 5.78 -6.40
C LEU A 10 -5.43 4.30 -6.41
N SER A 11 -6.24 3.87 -7.38
CA SER A 11 -6.55 2.47 -7.58
C SER A 11 -5.29 1.66 -7.92
N SER A 12 -4.42 2.20 -8.79
CA SER A 12 -3.15 1.56 -9.15
C SER A 12 -2.21 1.43 -7.95
N LEU A 13 -2.07 2.48 -7.13
CA LEU A 13 -1.24 2.43 -5.92
C LEU A 13 -1.78 1.42 -4.92
N THR A 14 -3.10 1.35 -4.75
CA THR A 14 -3.76 0.38 -3.85
C THR A 14 -3.47 -1.05 -4.28
N MET A 15 -3.56 -1.35 -5.58
CA MET A 15 -3.21 -2.68 -6.11
C MET A 15 -1.75 -3.04 -5.85
N GLU A 16 -0.83 -2.08 -5.98
CA GLU A 16 0.59 -2.30 -5.68
C GLU A 16 0.81 -2.58 -4.19
N ILE A 17 0.19 -1.79 -3.31
CA ILE A 17 0.22 -1.96 -1.85
C ILE A 17 -0.32 -3.35 -1.44
N ASP A 18 -1.48 -3.74 -1.96
CA ASP A 18 -2.10 -5.04 -1.68
C ASP A 18 -1.22 -6.20 -2.15
N SER A 19 -0.62 -6.08 -3.33
CA SER A 19 0.29 -7.08 -3.87
C SER A 19 1.48 -7.32 -2.93
N ILE A 20 2.11 -6.24 -2.46
CA ILE A 20 3.22 -6.31 -1.51
C ILE A 20 2.77 -6.87 -0.16
N PHE A 21 1.61 -6.43 0.34
CA PHE A 21 1.07 -6.93 1.61
C PHE A 21 0.82 -8.46 1.57
N ILE A 22 0.25 -8.97 0.47
CA ILE A 22 0.04 -10.41 0.27
C ILE A 22 1.38 -11.14 0.19
N GLN A 23 2.39 -10.58 -0.50
CA GLN A 23 3.74 -11.13 -0.55
C GLN A 23 4.34 -11.26 0.86
N LEU A 24 4.24 -10.23 1.69
CA LEU A 24 4.76 -10.25 3.07
C LEU A 24 4.06 -11.29 3.94
N ARG A 25 2.72 -11.44 3.80
CA ARG A 25 1.98 -12.49 4.51
C ARG A 25 2.42 -13.90 4.13
N LYS A 26 2.72 -14.11 2.84
CA LYS A 26 3.27 -15.39 2.37
C LYS A 26 4.67 -15.62 2.94
N ALA A 27 5.51 -14.58 2.94
CA ALA A 27 6.85 -14.64 3.51
C ALA A 27 6.83 -15.01 5.00
N ASP A 28 6.03 -14.33 5.82
CA ASP A 28 5.91 -14.61 7.27
C ASP A 28 5.50 -16.06 7.53
N LYS A 29 4.55 -16.60 6.74
CA LYS A 29 4.15 -18.01 6.85
C LYS A 29 5.28 -18.98 6.48
N ILE A 30 6.07 -18.66 5.46
CA ILE A 30 7.21 -19.48 5.04
C ILE A 30 8.27 -19.49 6.14
N ILE A 31 8.70 -18.31 6.58
CA ILE A 31 9.72 -18.11 7.61
C ILE A 31 9.32 -18.83 8.89
N PHE A 32 8.06 -18.66 9.33
CA PHE A 32 7.55 -19.34 10.52
C PHE A 32 7.64 -20.87 10.40
N ASN A 33 7.29 -21.44 9.26
CA ASN A 33 7.38 -22.89 9.06
C ASN A 33 8.83 -23.38 9.04
N GLU A 34 9.74 -22.61 8.45
CA GLU A 34 11.15 -22.97 8.36
C GLU A 34 11.84 -22.91 9.72
N ILE A 35 11.60 -21.86 10.51
CA ILE A 35 12.07 -21.78 11.90
C ILE A 35 11.62 -23.02 12.69
N ASN A 36 10.34 -23.36 12.61
CA ASN A 36 9.81 -24.57 13.29
C ASN A 36 10.49 -25.86 12.82
N CYS A 37 10.85 -25.97 11.54
CA CYS A 37 11.56 -27.13 11.01
C CYS A 37 13.00 -27.20 11.55
N LEU A 38 13.69 -26.06 11.62
CA LEU A 38 15.06 -25.94 12.11
C LEU A 38 15.15 -26.23 13.60
N GLU A 39 14.27 -25.64 14.42
CA GLU A 39 14.26 -25.83 15.88
C GLU A 39 13.92 -27.26 16.30
N ARG A 40 13.12 -27.98 15.51
CA ARG A 40 12.74 -29.37 15.80
C ARG A 40 13.71 -30.41 15.23
N SER A 41 14.90 -29.98 14.78
CA SER A 41 15.90 -30.83 14.12
C SER A 41 15.35 -31.61 12.92
N SER A 42 14.29 -31.09 12.30
CA SER A 42 13.61 -31.70 11.15
C SER A 42 14.09 -31.08 9.84
N ILE A 43 15.41 -30.85 9.75
CA ILE A 43 16.09 -30.16 8.63
C ILE A 43 15.78 -30.81 7.29
N ASN A 44 15.60 -32.14 7.25
CA ASN A 44 15.21 -32.88 6.04
C ASN A 44 13.85 -32.48 5.46
N ARG A 45 13.02 -31.74 6.21
CA ARG A 45 11.72 -31.20 5.77
C ARG A 45 11.81 -29.76 5.29
N LEU A 46 12.98 -29.13 5.43
CA LEU A 46 13.19 -27.76 5.00
C LEU A 46 13.14 -27.71 3.48
N LYS A 47 12.12 -27.03 2.96
CA LYS A 47 12.03 -26.70 1.54
C LYS A 47 12.56 -25.29 1.43
N SER A 48 13.76 -25.11 0.88
CA SER A 48 14.28 -23.78 0.59
C SER A 48 13.32 -23.09 -0.38
N GLN A 49 12.48 -22.21 0.18
CA GLN A 49 11.54 -21.41 -0.59
C GLN A 49 12.16 -20.04 -0.83
N SER A 50 12.12 -19.63 -2.09
CA SER A 50 12.54 -18.29 -2.49
C SER A 50 11.50 -17.28 -2.00
N LEU A 51 11.99 -16.24 -1.33
CA LEU A 51 11.21 -15.10 -0.90
C LEU A 51 11.53 -13.93 -1.82
N SER A 52 10.48 -13.24 -2.29
CA SER A 52 10.65 -12.12 -3.19
C SER A 52 11.08 -10.86 -2.44
N LEU A 53 11.99 -10.09 -3.06
CA LEU A 53 12.32 -8.73 -2.67
C LEU A 53 11.11 -7.80 -2.90
N VAL A 54 11.06 -6.70 -2.16
CA VAL A 54 10.11 -5.60 -2.40
C VAL A 54 10.83 -4.51 -3.18
N ASP A 55 10.26 -4.11 -4.33
CA ASP A 55 10.79 -3.01 -5.13
C ASP A 55 10.41 -1.65 -4.52
N GLY A 56 11.20 -1.23 -3.53
CA GLY A 56 11.01 0.05 -2.85
C GLY A 56 11.15 1.25 -3.78
N LYS A 57 11.96 1.16 -4.85
CA LYS A 57 12.15 2.28 -5.81
C LYS A 57 10.91 2.49 -6.67
N ARG A 58 10.33 1.40 -7.18
CA ARG A 58 9.07 1.46 -7.94
C ARG A 58 7.94 1.98 -7.07
N LEU A 59 7.74 1.42 -5.88
CA LEU A 59 6.72 1.89 -4.94
C LEU A 59 6.92 3.37 -4.57
N LYS A 60 8.16 3.79 -4.31
CA LYS A 60 8.51 5.18 -4.07
C LYS A 60 8.05 6.05 -5.23
N THR A 61 8.37 5.66 -6.45
CA THR A 61 7.97 6.39 -7.66
C THR A 61 6.44 6.49 -7.78
N SER A 62 5.70 5.39 -7.59
CA SER A 62 4.23 5.38 -7.61
C SER A 62 3.63 6.34 -6.57
N ILE A 63 4.15 6.32 -5.34
CA ILE A 63 3.73 7.21 -4.25
C ILE A 63 4.05 8.68 -4.59
N TYR A 64 5.26 8.96 -5.07
CA TYR A 64 5.68 10.34 -5.39
C TYR A 64 5.00 10.92 -6.62
N GLN A 65 4.48 10.09 -7.54
CA GLN A 65 3.61 10.56 -8.62
C GLN A 65 2.30 11.18 -8.10
N MET A 66 1.82 10.72 -6.93
CA MET A 66 0.62 11.25 -6.28
C MET A 66 0.91 12.38 -5.30
N TYR A 67 2.15 12.46 -4.83
CA TYR A 67 2.61 13.37 -3.81
C TYR A 67 2.45 14.88 -4.11
N PRO A 68 2.32 15.37 -5.37
CA PRO A 68 1.93 16.76 -5.63
C PRO A 68 0.56 17.14 -5.05
N HIS A 69 -0.28 16.15 -4.72
CA HIS A 69 -1.63 16.33 -4.19
C HIS A 69 -1.69 16.15 -2.67
N ARG A 70 -0.65 16.59 -1.93
CA ARG A 70 -0.53 16.46 -0.45
C ARG A 70 -1.80 16.80 0.33
N LEU A 71 -2.67 17.67 -0.19
CA LEU A 71 -3.98 18.01 0.40
C LEU A 71 -4.88 16.78 0.68
N LEU A 72 -4.67 15.66 -0.02
CA LEU A 72 -5.42 14.41 0.19
C LEU A 72 -4.71 13.43 1.11
N TRP A 73 -3.42 13.62 1.39
CA TRP A 73 -2.65 12.74 2.25
C TRP A 73 -2.86 13.18 3.69
N ASP A 74 -3.29 12.25 4.54
CA ASP A 74 -3.37 12.54 5.97
C ASP A 74 -1.97 12.58 6.61
N GLU A 75 -1.90 13.17 7.80
CA GLU A 75 -0.65 13.29 8.57
C GLU A 75 -0.02 11.93 8.88
N HIS A 76 -0.83 10.87 8.95
CA HIS A 76 -0.34 9.52 9.21
C HIS A 76 0.44 8.99 8.02
N ILE A 77 -0.02 9.18 6.79
CA ILE A 77 0.76 8.75 5.64
C ILE A 77 2.05 9.56 5.49
N ILE A 78 2.01 10.87 5.72
CA ILE A 78 3.22 11.69 5.73
C ILE A 78 4.23 11.14 6.76
N TYR A 79 3.77 10.87 7.98
CA TYR A 79 4.59 10.26 9.01
C TYR A 79 5.16 8.90 8.59
N MET A 80 4.35 8.01 8.00
CA MET A 80 4.81 6.70 7.52
C MET A 80 5.90 6.81 6.43
N LEU A 81 5.86 7.85 5.60
CA LEU A 81 6.82 8.04 4.50
C LEU A 81 8.08 8.80 4.90
N GLU A 82 7.97 9.74 5.84
CA GLU A 82 9.03 10.72 6.12
C GLU A 82 9.70 10.52 7.49
N ASN A 83 9.14 9.70 8.39
CA ASN A 83 9.72 9.50 9.70
C ASN A 83 11.19 9.04 9.63
N GLU A 84 12.07 9.77 10.30
CA GLU A 84 13.51 9.51 10.24
C GLU A 84 13.92 8.18 10.89
N GLY A 85 13.16 7.69 11.88
CA GLY A 85 13.49 6.45 12.60
C GLY A 85 12.94 5.19 11.95
N ASN A 86 11.76 5.26 11.33
CA ASN A 86 10.99 4.06 10.98
C ASN A 86 10.04 4.26 9.78
N ASN A 87 10.46 5.05 8.77
CA ASN A 87 9.64 5.16 7.56
C ASN A 87 9.58 3.85 6.76
N LEU A 88 8.56 3.76 5.91
CA LEU A 88 8.27 2.62 5.04
C LEU A 88 9.49 2.17 4.22
N PHE A 89 10.24 3.10 3.62
CA PHE A 89 11.34 2.73 2.73
C PHE A 89 12.53 2.16 3.49
N LYS A 90 12.83 2.67 4.69
CA LYS A 90 13.82 2.06 5.58
C LYS A 90 13.44 0.64 5.97
N LEU A 91 12.16 0.40 6.27
CA LEU A 91 11.67 -0.95 6.57
C LEU A 91 11.76 -1.90 5.37
N ILE A 92 11.55 -1.39 4.15
CA ILE A 92 11.75 -2.17 2.91
C ILE A 92 13.21 -2.55 2.75
N ASP A 93 14.12 -1.60 2.95
CA ASP A 93 15.56 -1.84 2.85
C ASP A 93 16.02 -2.87 3.90
N GLU A 94 15.57 -2.75 5.14
CA GLU A 94 15.84 -3.70 6.23
C GLU A 94 15.34 -5.12 5.88
N TYR A 95 14.10 -5.25 5.39
CA TYR A 95 13.55 -6.54 4.94
C TYR A 95 14.37 -7.16 3.80
N ASN A 96 14.72 -6.36 2.79
CA ASN A 96 15.49 -6.83 1.64
C ASN A 96 16.93 -7.21 2.03
N GLU A 97 17.54 -6.51 2.98
CA GLU A 97 18.86 -6.84 3.53
C GLU A 97 18.84 -8.22 4.21
N TYR A 98 17.85 -8.47 5.09
CA TYR A 98 17.70 -9.77 5.73
C TYR A 98 17.42 -10.90 4.73
N LEU A 99 16.70 -10.65 3.64
CA LEU A 99 16.52 -11.62 2.57
C LEU A 99 17.85 -11.99 1.88
N ASN A 100 18.68 -10.99 1.60
CA ASN A 100 19.99 -11.22 0.99
C ASN A 100 20.91 -11.99 1.95
N LEU A 101 20.94 -11.63 3.24
CA LEU A 101 21.67 -12.36 4.26
C LEU A 101 21.20 -13.82 4.37
N ARG A 102 19.88 -14.03 4.38
CA ARG A 102 19.29 -15.37 4.40
C ARG A 102 19.78 -16.22 3.24
N GLN A 103 19.80 -15.67 2.02
CA GLN A 103 20.29 -16.39 0.85
C GLN A 103 21.76 -16.81 1.01
N ILE A 104 22.62 -15.89 1.47
CA ILE A 104 24.04 -16.16 1.71
C ILE A 104 24.22 -17.30 2.74
N VAL A 105 23.45 -17.27 3.82
CA VAL A 105 23.52 -18.26 4.89
C VAL A 105 22.99 -19.63 4.45
N GLN A 106 21.94 -19.65 3.63
CA GLN A 106 21.43 -20.87 2.99
C GLN A 106 22.47 -21.50 2.06
N ASP A 107 23.16 -20.68 1.25
CA ASP A 107 24.21 -21.16 0.34
C ASP A 107 25.40 -21.77 1.10
N ARG A 108 25.69 -21.25 2.30
CA ARG A 108 26.72 -21.79 3.22
C ARG A 108 26.26 -23.01 4.00
N GLN A 109 24.97 -23.32 3.99
CA GLN A 109 24.34 -24.37 4.81
C GLN A 109 24.59 -24.20 6.33
N ASP A 110 24.74 -22.96 6.79
CA ASP A 110 24.87 -22.66 8.23
C ASP A 110 23.47 -22.54 8.86
N TYR A 111 22.95 -23.66 9.35
CA TYR A 111 21.60 -23.70 9.95
C TYR A 111 21.50 -22.97 11.29
N THR A 112 22.62 -22.74 11.98
CA THR A 112 22.60 -22.01 13.26
C THR A 112 22.44 -20.51 12.98
N GLU A 113 23.23 -19.99 12.05
CA GLU A 113 23.10 -18.62 11.57
C GLU A 113 21.74 -18.41 10.87
N LEU A 114 21.23 -19.42 10.14
CA LEU A 114 19.94 -19.34 9.44
C LEU A 114 18.78 -19.07 10.40
N ILE A 115 18.76 -19.74 11.57
CA ILE A 115 17.74 -19.50 12.60
C ILE A 115 17.79 -18.05 13.08
N GLN A 116 18.98 -17.48 13.27
CA GLN A 116 19.13 -16.10 13.73
C GLN A 116 18.62 -15.11 12.68
N VAL A 117 19.01 -15.30 11.42
CA VAL A 117 18.57 -14.46 10.30
C VAL A 117 17.06 -14.59 10.08
N ASP A 118 16.50 -15.80 10.09
CA ASP A 118 15.06 -16.02 9.91
C ASP A 118 14.24 -15.38 11.05
N ASN A 119 14.73 -15.39 12.29
CA ASN A 119 14.08 -14.68 13.40
C ASN A 119 14.07 -13.15 13.20
N GLN A 120 15.19 -12.57 12.75
CA GLN A 120 15.26 -11.15 12.43
C GLN A 120 14.36 -10.78 11.25
N LEU A 121 14.38 -11.61 10.19
CA LEU A 121 13.54 -11.46 9.02
C LEU A 121 12.05 -11.56 9.38
N ALA A 122 11.66 -12.44 10.30
CA ALA A 122 10.27 -12.53 10.79
C ALA A 122 9.82 -11.21 11.45
N VAL A 123 10.68 -10.61 12.28
CA VAL A 123 10.40 -9.32 12.91
C VAL A 123 10.28 -8.21 11.86
N ALA A 124 11.23 -8.12 10.93
CA ALA A 124 11.21 -7.15 9.84
C ALA A 124 9.96 -7.31 8.96
N THR A 125 9.60 -8.54 8.59
CA THR A 125 8.42 -8.87 7.78
C THR A 125 7.14 -8.41 8.47
N ARG A 126 7.00 -8.62 9.78
CA ARG A 126 5.81 -8.20 10.55
C ARG A 126 5.72 -6.69 10.71
N ARG A 127 6.83 -6.03 11.01
CA ARG A 127 6.90 -4.55 11.10
C ARG A 127 6.51 -3.92 9.75
N LEU A 128 7.09 -4.42 8.66
CA LEU A 128 6.79 -3.96 7.32
C LEU A 128 5.33 -4.28 6.92
N GLY A 129 4.85 -5.47 7.25
CA GLY A 129 3.46 -5.88 7.02
C GLY A 129 2.45 -4.96 7.74
N ALA A 130 2.74 -4.57 8.98
CA ALA A 130 1.92 -3.59 9.71
C ALA A 130 1.94 -2.22 9.02
N MET A 131 3.11 -1.75 8.57
CA MET A 131 3.23 -0.50 7.82
C MET A 131 2.38 -0.50 6.54
N PHE A 132 2.44 -1.58 5.76
CA PHE A 132 1.61 -1.72 4.56
C PHE A 132 0.11 -1.84 4.87
N TYR A 133 -0.27 -2.51 5.97
CA TYR A 133 -1.66 -2.56 6.40
C TYR A 133 -2.23 -1.17 6.73
N HIS A 134 -1.46 -0.37 7.48
CA HIS A 134 -1.85 1.01 7.80
C HIS A 134 -1.92 1.86 6.54
N LEU A 135 -0.87 1.83 5.70
CA LEU A 135 -0.86 2.56 4.44
C LEU A 135 -2.07 2.22 3.57
N ASN A 136 -2.41 0.93 3.45
CA ASN A 136 -3.58 0.50 2.70
C ASN A 136 -4.89 1.06 3.27
N SER A 137 -5.03 1.06 4.59
CA SER A 137 -6.22 1.58 5.26
C SER A 137 -6.43 3.07 4.98
N HIS A 138 -5.35 3.85 5.04
CA HIS A 138 -5.39 5.28 4.78
C HIS A 138 -5.62 5.60 3.29
N VAL A 139 -4.95 4.89 2.37
CA VAL A 139 -5.18 5.06 0.92
C VAL A 139 -6.62 4.71 0.52
N ASN A 140 -7.18 3.63 1.07
CA ASN A 140 -8.58 3.27 0.83
C ASN A 140 -9.56 4.31 1.38
N LEU A 141 -9.28 4.91 2.54
CA LEU A 141 -10.09 6.01 3.06
C LEU A 141 -10.09 7.20 2.09
N ILE A 142 -8.92 7.58 1.55
CA ILE A 142 -8.80 8.66 0.57
C ILE A 142 -9.64 8.36 -0.68
N ILE A 143 -9.58 7.13 -1.19
CA ILE A 143 -10.40 6.69 -2.34
C ILE A 143 -11.90 6.87 -2.06
N VAL A 144 -12.37 6.44 -0.89
CA VAL A 144 -13.77 6.58 -0.49
C VAL A 144 -14.18 8.06 -0.43
N LEU A 145 -13.35 8.90 0.21
CA LEU A 145 -13.63 10.34 0.34
C LEU A 145 -13.68 11.05 -1.02
N LEU A 146 -12.77 10.71 -1.94
CA LEU A 146 -12.79 11.24 -3.31
C LEU A 146 -14.03 10.79 -4.08
N GLY A 147 -14.44 9.54 -3.93
CA GLY A 147 -15.69 9.03 -4.49
C GLY A 147 -16.90 9.83 -3.99
N SER A 148 -17.00 10.05 -2.68
CA SER A 148 -18.09 10.84 -2.09
C SER A 148 -18.09 12.29 -2.55
N ALA A 149 -16.93 12.96 -2.57
CA ALA A 149 -16.81 14.34 -3.04
C ALA A 149 -17.20 14.51 -4.52
N THR A 150 -16.82 13.55 -5.36
CA THR A 150 -17.18 13.57 -6.79
C THR A 150 -18.70 13.48 -6.97
N ILE A 151 -19.37 12.61 -6.21
CA ILE A 151 -20.84 12.45 -6.24
C ILE A 151 -21.55 13.74 -5.79
N GLU A 152 -21.04 14.43 -4.77
CA GLU A 152 -21.64 15.69 -4.30
C GLU A 152 -21.51 16.82 -5.33
N VAL A 153 -20.36 16.92 -6.01
CA VAL A 153 -20.15 17.89 -7.09
C VAL A 153 -21.09 17.60 -8.27
N GLU A 154 -21.27 16.34 -8.64
CA GLU A 154 -22.23 15.96 -9.69
C GLU A 154 -23.67 16.32 -9.31
N LYS A 155 -24.08 16.06 -8.07
CA LYS A 155 -25.42 16.43 -7.57
C LYS A 155 -25.64 17.95 -7.59
N GLN A 156 -24.64 18.74 -7.21
CA GLN A 156 -24.72 20.20 -7.29
C GLN A 156 -24.82 20.68 -8.73
N GLN A 157 -24.04 20.11 -9.66
CA GLN A 157 -24.11 20.49 -11.07
C GLN A 157 -25.45 20.11 -11.73
N VAL A 158 -26.02 18.94 -11.38
CA VAL A 158 -27.37 18.55 -11.81
C VAL A 158 -28.42 19.51 -11.23
N GLY A 159 -28.31 19.88 -9.95
CA GLY A 159 -29.19 20.87 -9.34
C GLY A 159 -29.14 22.25 -10.01
N VAL A 160 -27.94 22.71 -10.39
CA VAL A 160 -27.73 23.98 -11.11
C VAL A 160 -28.29 23.91 -12.53
N LYS A 161 -28.06 22.82 -13.26
CA LYS A 161 -28.63 22.62 -14.61
C LYS A 161 -30.16 22.59 -14.59
N ASN A 162 -30.75 21.83 -13.66
CA ASN A 162 -32.21 21.77 -13.50
C ASN A 162 -32.79 23.14 -13.07
N GLY A 163 -32.08 23.88 -12.22
CA GLY A 163 -32.45 25.25 -11.87
C GLY A 163 -32.43 26.19 -13.07
N GLN A 164 -31.38 26.16 -13.90
CA GLN A 164 -31.28 26.97 -15.11
C GLN A 164 -32.36 26.62 -16.15
N GLU A 165 -32.66 25.33 -16.35
CA GLU A 165 -33.76 24.88 -17.22
C GLU A 165 -35.13 25.38 -16.71
N TYR A 166 -35.37 25.33 -15.41
CA TYR A 166 -36.59 25.86 -14.80
C TYR A 166 -36.74 27.39 -14.99
N PHE A 167 -35.65 28.15 -14.82
CA PHE A 167 -35.66 29.60 -15.05
C PHE A 167 -35.79 29.96 -16.53
N ASN A 168 -35.24 29.16 -17.44
CA ASN A 168 -35.36 29.37 -18.88
C ASN A 168 -36.77 29.03 -19.38
N ASN A 169 -37.40 27.97 -18.86
CA ASN A 169 -38.77 27.59 -19.24
C ASN A 169 -39.83 28.56 -18.65
N ARG A 170 -39.58 29.18 -17.49
CA ARG A 170 -40.45 30.23 -16.93
C ARG A 170 -40.36 31.60 -17.62
N ARG A 171 -39.37 31.83 -18.49
CA ARG A 171 -39.29 33.06 -19.31
C ARG A 171 -40.10 32.99 -20.60
N ILE A 172 -40.74 31.85 -20.89
CA ILE A 172 -41.62 31.63 -22.03
C ILE A 172 -43.05 31.45 -21.53
N ASP A 173 -43.57 32.43 -20.79
CA ASP A 173 -45.01 32.67 -20.69
C ASP A 173 -45.23 34.17 -20.87
N PRO A 174 -45.28 34.67 -22.12
CA PRO A 174 -45.84 35.98 -22.36
C PRO A 174 -47.33 35.89 -22.01
N CYS A 175 -47.76 36.76 -21.12
CA CYS A 175 -49.13 36.88 -20.66
C CYS A 175 -50.13 36.69 -21.80
N HIS A 176 -51.08 35.76 -21.59
CA HIS A 176 -52.37 35.81 -22.24
C HIS A 176 -53.00 37.18 -21.97
N CYS A 177 -53.03 38.03 -23.00
CA CYS A 177 -53.98 39.12 -23.18
C CYS A 177 -54.92 38.73 -24.32
#